data_AF-A0A6J2TE16-F1
#
_entry.id   AF-A0A6J2TE16-F1
#
_cell.length_a   1.000
_cell.length_b   1.000
_cell.length_c   1.000
_cell.angle_alpha   90.00
_cell.angle_beta   90.00
_cell.angle_gamma   90.00
#
_symmetry.space_group_name_H-M   'P 1'
#
loop_
_entity.id
_entity.type
_entity.pdbx_description
1 polymer ?
#
loop_
_entity_poly.entity_id
_entity_poly.type
_entity_poly.pdbx_seq_one_letter_code
_entity_poly.pdbx_strand_id
1 'polypeptide(L)'
;MDDPRMRNLQVQLNTLRFQLHRHGFCMQQIGAAEERLSKTLQNRNIHKQLVQVGQVQDFQVLLDDTKQRIKQQMVILQKFLDYNGDLSETNLYEQCQELLKETKEAFEKVEKDNQSCAVNQNETACPESELDSPD
;
A
#
# COMPACT_ATOMS: atom_id res chain seq x y z
N MET A 1 28.98 -6.19 26.86
CA MET A 1 28.51 -6.77 25.58
C MET A 1 27.12 -6.20 25.35
N ASP A 2 26.86 -5.64 24.17
CA ASP A 2 25.52 -5.13 23.84
C ASP A 2 24.52 -6.28 23.79
N ASP A 3 23.32 -6.07 24.32
CA ASP A 3 22.25 -7.07 24.31
C ASP A 3 21.90 -7.43 22.84
N PRO A 4 22.05 -8.70 22.43
CA PRO A 4 21.76 -9.13 21.06
C PRO A 4 20.30 -8.88 20.65
N ARG A 5 19.38 -8.79 21.61
CA ARG A 5 17.97 -8.48 21.38
C ARG A 5 17.80 -7.03 20.93
N MET A 6 18.55 -6.10 21.50
CA MET A 6 18.56 -4.69 21.09
C MET A 6 19.05 -4.54 19.65
N ARG A 7 20.09 -5.30 19.28
CA ARG A 7 20.57 -5.34 17.88
C ARG A 7 19.51 -5.89 16.94
N ASN A 8 18.82 -6.98 17.31
CA ASN A 8 17.76 -7.54 16.50
C ASN A 8 16.60 -6.54 16.34
N LEU A 9 16.18 -5.91 17.43
CA LEU A 9 15.12 -4.90 17.43
C LEU A 9 15.46 -3.73 16.47
N GLN A 10 16.71 -3.27 16.48
CA GLN A 10 17.18 -2.24 15.55
C GLN A 10 17.09 -2.69 14.08
N VAL A 11 17.41 -3.96 13.79
CA VAL A 11 17.27 -4.52 12.44
C VAL A 11 15.81 -4.58 12.02
N GLN A 12 14.90 -5.00 12.91
CA GLN A 12 13.47 -5.04 12.61
C GLN A 12 12.91 -3.63 12.36
N LEU A 13 13.31 -2.64 13.18
CA LEU A 13 12.93 -1.24 13.02
C LEU A 13 13.39 -0.68 11.67
N ASN A 14 14.66 -0.85 11.35
CA ASN A 14 15.23 -0.37 10.09
C ASN A 14 14.59 -1.05 8.88
N THR A 15 14.29 -2.35 9.00
CA THR A 15 13.58 -3.11 7.95
C THR A 15 12.19 -2.52 7.71
N LEU A 16 11.42 -2.24 8.76
CA LEU A 16 10.10 -1.64 8.62
C LEU A 16 10.18 -0.23 7.99
N ARG A 17 11.09 0.63 8.45
CA ARG A 17 11.32 1.97 7.86
C ARG A 17 11.67 1.89 6.38
N PHE A 18 12.52 0.94 5.98
CA PHE A 18 12.87 0.73 4.58
C PHE A 18 11.65 0.36 3.74
N GLN A 19 10.80 -0.57 4.22
CA GLN A 19 9.59 -0.96 3.50
C GLN A 19 8.60 0.21 3.38
N LEU A 20 8.43 1.01 4.44
CA LEU A 20 7.59 2.21 4.41
C LEU A 20 8.09 3.25 3.40
N HIS A 21 9.40 3.49 3.37
CA HIS A 21 10.00 4.39 2.39
C HIS A 21 9.78 3.90 0.96
N ARG A 22 10.00 2.60 0.71
CA ARG A 22 9.75 1.97 -0.59
C ARG A 22 8.28 2.08 -1.00
N HIS A 23 7.34 1.88 -0.07
CA HIS A 23 5.91 2.04 -0.33
C HIS A 23 5.59 3.48 -0.76
N GLY A 24 6.09 4.47 -0.01
CA GLY A 24 5.94 5.89 -0.37
C GLY A 24 6.51 6.21 -1.76
N PHE A 25 7.68 5.67 -2.09
CA PHE A 25 8.27 5.81 -3.42
C PHE A 25 7.37 5.22 -4.52
N CYS A 26 6.85 4.01 -4.35
CA CYS A 26 5.94 3.38 -5.32
C CYS A 26 4.69 4.25 -5.55
N MET A 27 4.06 4.78 -4.50
CA MET A 27 2.90 5.68 -4.65
C MET A 27 3.25 6.95 -5.46
N GLN A 28 4.40 7.56 -5.19
CA GLN A 28 4.86 8.74 -5.93
C GLN A 28 5.09 8.42 -7.42
N GLN A 29 5.68 7.25 -7.72
CA GLN A 29 5.90 6.83 -9.10
C GLN A 29 4.59 6.56 -9.85
N ILE A 30 3.61 5.95 -9.18
CA ILE A 30 2.25 5.75 -9.73
C ILE A 30 1.64 7.11 -10.06
N GLY A 31 1.58 8.05 -9.11
CA GLY A 31 0.99 9.38 -9.35
C GLY A 31 1.68 10.13 -10.49
N ALA A 32 3.01 10.06 -10.58
CA ALA A 32 3.75 10.68 -11.69
C ALA A 32 3.49 9.97 -13.04
N ALA A 33 3.31 8.65 -13.04
CA ALA A 33 2.99 7.89 -14.24
C ALA A 33 1.55 8.16 -14.72
N GLU A 34 0.59 8.23 -13.79
CA GLU A 34 -0.80 8.61 -14.05
C GLU A 34 -0.91 10.03 -14.61
N GLU A 35 -0.17 11.00 -14.05
CA GLU A 35 -0.14 12.37 -14.57
C GLU A 35 0.40 12.40 -16.02
N ARG A 36 1.46 11.63 -16.29
CA ARG A 36 2.01 11.49 -17.65
C ARG A 36 1.02 10.83 -18.61
N LEU A 37 0.28 9.82 -18.15
CA LEU A 37 -0.74 9.13 -18.93
C LEU A 37 -1.91 10.06 -19.26
N SER A 38 -2.38 10.83 -18.28
CA SER A 38 -3.43 11.84 -18.49
C SER A 38 -3.06 12.84 -19.59
N LYS A 39 -1.80 13.31 -19.60
CA LYS A 39 -1.28 14.21 -20.65
C LYS A 39 -1.17 13.55 -22.04
N THR A 40 -0.89 12.25 -22.13
CA THR A 40 -0.75 11.55 -23.42
C THR A 40 -2.08 11.06 -23.99
N LEU A 41 -3.11 10.87 -23.16
CA LEU A 41 -4.47 10.59 -23.61
C LEU A 41 -5.00 11.68 -24.56
N GLN A 42 -4.58 12.94 -24.34
CA GLN A 42 -4.91 14.07 -25.21
C GLN A 42 -4.25 14.00 -26.60
N ASN A 43 -3.14 13.26 -26.75
CA ASN A 43 -2.27 13.30 -27.94
C ASN A 43 -2.44 12.11 -28.90
N ARG A 44 -3.45 11.24 -28.71
CA ARG A 44 -3.81 10.06 -29.53
C ARG A 44 -2.67 9.08 -29.90
N ASN A 45 -1.51 9.16 -29.25
CA ASN A 45 -0.41 8.22 -29.48
C ASN A 45 -0.62 6.95 -28.64
N ILE A 46 -1.31 5.97 -29.25
CA ILE A 46 -1.70 4.72 -28.61
C ILE A 46 -0.50 3.93 -28.08
N HIS A 47 0.61 3.87 -28.83
CA HIS A 47 1.80 3.14 -28.39
C HIS A 47 2.38 3.72 -27.10
N LYS A 48 2.50 5.06 -27.02
CA LYS A 48 2.98 5.75 -25.82
C LYS A 48 2.05 5.57 -24.63
N GLN A 49 0.74 5.55 -24.86
CA GLN A 49 -0.27 5.29 -23.83
C GLN A 49 -0.12 3.87 -23.27
N LEU A 50 0.02 2.86 -24.14
CA LEU A 50 0.17 1.47 -23.72
C LEU A 50 1.41 1.26 -22.84
N VAL A 51 2.55 1.86 -23.22
CA VAL A 51 3.77 1.82 -22.41
C VAL A 51 3.55 2.44 -21.03
N GLN A 52 2.85 3.57 -20.95
CA GLN A 52 2.59 4.25 -19.69
C GLN A 52 1.61 3.50 -18.79
N VAL A 53 0.58 2.87 -19.37
CA VAL A 53 -0.31 1.95 -18.64
C VAL A 53 0.48 0.77 -18.05
N GLY A 54 1.37 0.18 -18.84
CA GLY A 54 2.27 -0.89 -18.36
C GLY A 54 3.12 -0.43 -17.17
N GLN A 55 3.70 0.77 -17.23
CA GLN A 55 4.47 1.33 -16.11
C GLN A 55 3.62 1.51 -14.84
N VAL A 56 2.38 2.01 -14.97
CA VAL A 56 1.47 2.14 -13.82
C VAL A 56 1.21 0.76 -13.21
N GLN A 57 0.87 -0.24 -14.04
CA GLN A 57 0.62 -1.61 -13.59
C GLN A 57 1.83 -2.22 -12.87
N ASP A 58 3.03 -2.07 -13.42
CA ASP A 58 4.27 -2.57 -12.81
C ASP A 58 4.49 -1.96 -11.41
N PHE A 59 4.29 -0.64 -11.27
CA PHE A 59 4.40 0.00 -9.96
C PHE A 59 3.29 -0.39 -9.00
N GLN A 60 2.09 -0.69 -9.50
CA GLN A 60 0.97 -1.16 -8.68
C GLN A 60 1.26 -2.54 -8.09
N VAL A 61 1.80 -3.46 -8.90
CA VAL A 61 2.25 -4.78 -8.43
C VAL A 61 3.33 -4.64 -7.36
N LEU A 62 4.30 -3.73 -7.56
CA LEU A 62 5.34 -3.45 -6.57
C LEU A 62 4.78 -2.84 -5.28
N LEU A 63 3.76 -1.99 -5.37
CA LEU A 63 3.09 -1.39 -4.23
C LEU A 63 2.40 -2.46 -3.38
N ASP A 64 1.68 -3.39 -4.02
CA ASP A 64 0.99 -4.49 -3.34
C ASP A 64 1.95 -5.46 -2.64
N ASP A 65 3.05 -5.85 -3.32
CA ASP A 65 4.12 -6.65 -2.70
C ASP A 65 4.72 -5.93 -1.48
N THR A 66 5.01 -4.63 -1.63
CA THR A 66 5.57 -3.83 -0.52
C THR A 66 4.58 -3.72 0.64
N LYS A 67 3.29 -3.53 0.37
CA LYS A 67 2.21 -3.53 1.38
C LYS A 67 2.14 -4.86 2.13
N GLN A 68 2.23 -6.00 1.44
CA GLN A 68 2.26 -7.31 2.09
C GLN A 68 3.49 -7.48 2.98
N ARG A 69 4.67 -7.06 2.52
CA ARG A 69 5.91 -7.09 3.32
C ARG A 69 5.82 -6.22 4.57
N ILE A 70 5.22 -5.03 4.48
CA ILE A 70 4.98 -4.17 5.65
C ILE A 70 4.10 -4.90 6.66
N LYS A 71 2.96 -5.47 6.24
CA LYS A 71 2.05 -6.21 7.13
C LYS A 71 2.78 -7.36 7.85
N GLN A 72 3.58 -8.14 7.12
CA GLN A 72 4.37 -9.23 7.71
C GLN A 72 5.41 -8.72 8.71
N GLN A 73 6.13 -7.66 8.34
CA GLN A 73 7.16 -7.05 9.20
C GLN A 73 6.57 -6.48 10.48
N MET A 74 5.37 -5.89 10.43
CA MET A 74 4.65 -5.41 11.60
C MET A 74 4.29 -6.55 12.55
N VAL A 75 3.83 -7.69 12.03
CA VAL A 75 3.53 -8.87 12.85
C VAL A 75 4.80 -9.41 13.53
N ILE A 76 5.92 -9.46 12.80
CA ILE A 76 7.21 -9.91 13.34
C ILE A 76 7.67 -8.97 14.46
N LEU A 77 7.65 -7.66 14.22
CA LEU A 77 8.06 -6.66 15.20
C LEU A 77 7.15 -6.66 16.42
N GLN A 78 5.82 -6.74 16.24
CA GLN A 78 4.87 -6.84 17.36
C GLN A 78 5.16 -8.06 18.22
N LYS A 79 5.30 -9.25 17.62
CA LYS A 79 5.64 -10.48 18.36
C LYS A 79 6.96 -10.32 19.10
N PHE A 80 7.97 -9.71 18.49
CA PHE A 80 9.25 -9.48 19.14
C PHE A 80 9.10 -8.63 20.40
N LEU A 81 8.33 -7.54 20.33
CA LEU A 81 8.05 -6.68 21.49
C LEU A 81 7.28 -7.44 22.57
N ASP A 82 6.25 -8.20 22.19
CA ASP A 82 5.42 -8.97 23.12
C ASP A 82 6.24 -10.01 23.90
N TYR A 83 7.22 -10.66 23.26
CA TYR A 83 8.13 -11.61 23.91
C TYR A 83 9.23 -10.97 24.75
N ASN A 84 9.54 -9.69 24.53
CA ASN A 84 10.65 -8.98 25.18
C ASN A 84 10.14 -7.73 25.90
N GLY A 85 9.04 -7.87 26.64
CA GLY A 85 8.43 -6.78 27.41
C GLY A 85 9.35 -6.22 28.50
N ASP A 86 10.38 -6.97 28.91
CA ASP A 86 11.44 -6.48 29.80
C ASP A 86 12.26 -5.33 29.21
N LEU A 87 12.21 -5.13 27.89
CA LEU A 87 12.87 -4.03 27.19
C LEU A 87 12.00 -2.77 27.10
N SER A 88 10.83 -2.72 27.76
CA SER A 88 9.85 -1.65 27.58
C SER A 88 10.35 -0.26 27.94
N GLU A 89 11.30 -0.15 28.87
CA GLU A 89 11.90 1.12 29.29
C GLU A 89 13.03 1.60 28.36
N THR A 90 13.32 0.84 27.30
CA THR A 90 14.34 1.23 26.32
C THR A 90 13.74 2.13 25.25
N ASN A 91 14.45 3.20 24.92
CA ASN A 91 14.06 4.12 23.85
C ASN A 91 13.81 3.40 22.51
N LEU A 92 14.60 2.37 22.21
CA LEU A 92 14.42 1.59 20.98
C LEU A 92 13.08 0.83 20.95
N TYR A 93 12.64 0.31 22.10
CA TYR A 93 11.34 -0.35 22.23
C TYR A 93 10.20 0.65 22.03
N GLU A 94 10.27 1.82 22.66
CA GLU A 94 9.30 2.90 22.49
C GLU A 94 9.19 3.35 21.03
N GLN A 95 10.32 3.57 20.34
CA GLN A 95 10.34 3.90 18.91
C GLN A 95 9.67 2.82 18.04
N CYS A 96 9.86 1.54 18.38
CA CYS A 96 9.23 0.45 17.64
C CYS A 96 7.71 0.42 17.86
N GLN A 97 7.25 0.66 19.09
CA GLN A 97 5.82 0.76 19.39
C GLN A 97 5.16 1.95 18.70
N GLU A 98 5.79 3.12 18.75
CA GLU A 98 5.31 4.32 18.06
C GLU A 98 5.21 4.08 16.55
N LEU A 99 6.27 3.56 15.92
CA LEU A 99 6.25 3.28 14.49
C LEU A 99 5.17 2.24 14.12
N LEU A 100 4.97 1.20 14.94
CA LEU A 100 3.89 0.23 14.71
C LEU A 100 2.51 0.90 14.79
N LYS A 101 2.29 1.78 15.77
CA LYS A 101 1.03 2.50 15.94
C LYS A 101 0.77 3.41 14.73
N GLU A 102 1.71 4.26 14.37
CA GLU A 102 1.61 5.15 13.21
C GLU A 102 1.33 4.37 11.92
N THR A 103 2.03 3.25 11.74
CA THR A 103 1.84 2.41 10.55
C THR A 103 0.44 1.80 10.53
N LYS A 104 -0.06 1.24 11.65
CA LYS A 104 -1.42 0.69 11.73
C LYS A 104 -2.47 1.75 11.36
N GLU A 105 -2.37 2.93 11.96
CA GLU A 105 -3.28 4.04 11.69
C GLU A 105 -3.27 4.48 10.22
N ALA A 106 -2.08 4.54 9.60
CA ALA A 106 -1.95 4.87 8.19
C ALA A 106 -2.63 3.83 7.28
N PHE A 107 -2.44 2.53 7.56
CA PHE A 107 -3.05 1.46 6.77
C PHE A 107 -4.58 1.40 6.93
N GLU A 108 -5.09 1.62 8.14
CA GLU A 108 -6.55 1.65 8.38
C GLU A 108 -7.25 2.81 7.68
N LYS A 109 -6.60 4.00 7.60
CA LYS A 109 -7.15 5.14 6.85
C LYS A 109 -7.28 4.81 5.36
N VAL A 110 -6.23 4.26 4.75
CA VAL A 110 -6.21 3.91 3.32
C VAL A 110 -7.26 2.82 2.98
N GLU A 111 -7.47 1.85 3.87
CA GLU A 111 -8.49 0.81 3.64
C GLU A 111 -9.92 1.36 3.71
N LYS A 112 -10.20 2.33 4.61
CA LYS A 112 -11.51 2.99 4.71
C LYS A 112 -11.80 3.89 3.52
N ASP A 113 -10.81 4.64 3.03
CA ASP A 113 -10.97 5.53 1.88
C ASP A 113 -11.25 4.75 0.58
N ASN A 114 -10.62 3.58 0.41
CA ASN A 114 -10.89 2.71 -0.73
C ASN A 114 -12.27 2.01 -0.68
N GLN A 115 -12.80 1.74 0.52
CA GLN A 115 -14.10 1.09 0.69
C GLN A 115 -15.28 2.05 0.45
N SER A 116 -15.08 3.35 0.67
CA SER A 116 -16.06 4.42 0.37
C SER A 116 -16.33 4.57 -1.13
N CYS A 117 -15.32 4.35 -1.99
CA CYS A 117 -15.46 4.50 -3.44
C CYS A 117 -16.12 3.29 -4.14
N ALA A 118 -16.12 2.10 -3.53
CA ALA A 118 -16.62 0.87 -4.15
C ALA A 118 -18.16 0.71 -4.09
N VAL A 119 -18.87 1.53 -3.32
CA VAL A 119 -20.32 1.36 -3.08
C VAL A 119 -21.20 1.99 -4.19
N ASN A 120 -20.65 2.79 -5.10
CA ASN A 120 -21.44 3.57 -6.07
C ASN A 120 -21.52 2.99 -7.51
N GLN A 121 -21.27 1.70 -7.74
CA GLN A 121 -21.33 1.11 -9.11
C GLN A 121 -22.45 0.07 -9.34
N ASN A 122 -23.39 -0.12 -8.40
CA ASN A 122 -24.44 -1.15 -8.53
C ASN A 122 -25.86 -0.61 -8.78
N GLU A 123 -26.03 0.53 -9.45
CA GLU A 123 -27.35 0.99 -9.92
C GLU A 123 -27.31 1.53 -11.34
N THR A 124 -27.08 0.67 -12.32
CA THR A 124 -27.63 0.89 -13.68
C THR A 124 -27.85 -0.45 -14.36
N ALA A 125 -28.84 -1.20 -13.88
CA ALA A 125 -29.40 -2.32 -14.62
C ALA A 125 -30.08 -1.78 -15.88
N CYS A 126 -29.56 -2.15 -17.05
CA CYS A 126 -30.26 -1.95 -18.33
C CYS A 126 -31.57 -2.74 -18.31
N PRO A 127 -32.74 -2.12 -18.60
CA PRO A 127 -33.93 -2.90 -18.90
C PRO A 127 -33.80 -3.51 -20.30
N GLU A 128 -33.83 -4.84 -20.37
CA GLU A 128 -34.06 -5.60 -21.60
C GLU A 128 -35.40 -5.16 -22.20
N SER A 129 -35.37 -4.47 -23.34
CA SER A 129 -36.55 -4.23 -24.16
C SER A 129 -36.77 -5.44 -25.06
N GLU A 130 -37.85 -6.17 -24.76
CA GLU A 130 -38.41 -7.28 -25.52
C GLU A 130 -38.58 -6.93 -27.02
N LEU A 131 -38.06 -7.82 -27.87
CA LEU A 131 -38.34 -7.86 -29.30
C LEU A 131 -39.75 -8.43 -29.51
N ASP A 132 -40.70 -7.56 -29.83
CA ASP A 132 -42.01 -7.96 -30.36
C ASP A 132 -42.01 -7.74 -31.88
N SER A 133 -42.22 -8.83 -32.64
CA SER A 133 -42.39 -8.81 -34.09
C SER A 133 -43.80 -9.31 -34.40
N PRO A 134 -44.65 -8.54 -35.09
CA PRO A 134 -45.90 -9.08 -35.62
C PRO A 134 -45.74 -9.52 -37.08
N ASP A 135 -46.41 -10.64 -37.38
CA ASP A 135 -46.63 -11.26 -38.70
C ASP A 135 -47.21 -10.32 -39.78
#